data_AF-A0A258XXR3-F1
#
_entry.id   AF-A0A258XXR3-F1
#
_cell.length_a   1.000
_cell.length_b   1.000
_cell.length_c   1.000
_cell.angle_alpha   90.00
_cell.angle_beta   90.00
_cell.angle_gamma   90.00
#
_symmetry.space_group_name_H-M   'P 1'
#
loop_
_entity.id
_entity.type
_entity.pdbx_description
1 polymer ?
#
loop_
_entity_poly.entity_id
_entity_poly.type
_entity_poly.pdbx_seq_one_letter_code
_entity_poly.pdbx_strand_id
1 'polypeptide(L)'
;KDDRAGVFRRLTSRLRVDWMKLHRLLSLVPGHKAGRDPAQDSDRRNIGLLQSVRLALLMHMFIRAVQVPPFARSNDVSRDDVLEMVLSLRVDDALAQLRRAYPVIEPEITDFAVDEETDYPDHRGEDYGAIRARFIDPIERAHALNIRVAVAIANYFGAHG
;
A
#
# COMPACT_ATOMS: atom_id res chain seq x y z
N LYS A 1 -23.59 17.98 -6.23
CA LYS A 1 -22.20 17.69 -6.68
C LYS A 1 -21.29 17.94 -5.48
N ASP A 2 -20.58 16.92 -5.00
CA ASP A 2 -19.74 17.02 -3.80
C ASP A 2 -18.48 17.87 -4.07
N ASP A 3 -18.36 19.06 -3.43
CA ASP A 3 -17.20 19.97 -3.52
C ASP A 3 -16.22 19.82 -2.34
N ARG A 4 -16.20 18.67 -1.65
CA ARG A 4 -15.22 18.44 -0.57
C ARG A 4 -13.79 18.67 -1.01
N ALA A 5 -13.42 18.21 -2.20
CA ALA A 5 -12.08 18.41 -2.76
C ALA A 5 -11.73 19.91 -2.90
N GLY A 6 -12.67 20.74 -3.34
CA GLY A 6 -12.50 22.19 -3.45
C GLY A 6 -12.35 22.86 -2.08
N VAL A 7 -13.16 22.45 -1.09
CA VAL A 7 -13.06 22.94 0.29
C VAL A 7 -11.70 22.63 0.91
N PHE A 8 -11.23 21.39 0.80
CA PHE A 8 -9.91 21.00 1.32
C PHE A 8 -8.79 21.80 0.65
N ARG A 9 -8.82 21.96 -0.67
CA ARG A 9 -7.81 22.72 -1.41
C ARG A 9 -7.78 24.20 -0.96
N ARG A 10 -8.94 24.82 -0.73
CA ARG A 10 -9.03 26.20 -0.19
C ARG A 10 -8.48 26.29 1.23
N LEU A 11 -8.81 25.35 2.11
CA LEU A 11 -8.29 25.30 3.47
C LEU A 11 -6.76 25.16 3.49
N THR A 12 -6.21 24.21 2.74
CA THR A 12 -4.75 24.02 2.61
C THR A 12 -4.06 25.29 2.10
N SER A 13 -4.65 25.96 1.11
CA SER A 13 -4.11 27.22 0.59
C SER A 13 -4.08 28.31 1.66
N ARG A 14 -5.18 28.48 2.43
CA ARG A 14 -5.23 29.44 3.54
C ARG A 14 -4.20 29.15 4.61
N LEU A 15 -4.12 27.90 5.09
CA LEU A 15 -3.14 27.49 6.10
C LEU A 15 -1.70 27.75 5.64
N ARG A 16 -1.40 27.54 4.35
CA ARG A 16 -0.09 27.85 3.79
C ARG A 16 0.20 29.35 3.80
N VAL A 17 -0.76 30.18 3.40
CA VAL A 17 -0.62 31.64 3.42
C VAL A 17 -0.42 32.15 4.85
N ASP A 18 -1.22 31.67 5.78
CA ASP A 18 -1.14 32.08 7.19
C ASP A 18 0.18 31.65 7.82
N TRP A 19 0.67 30.44 7.51
CA TRP A 19 1.99 29.98 7.93
C TRP A 19 3.12 30.88 7.41
N MET A 20 3.05 31.33 6.15
CA MET A 20 4.03 32.27 5.58
C MET A 20 3.98 33.65 6.27
N LYS A 21 2.77 34.16 6.54
CA LYS A 21 2.57 35.43 7.26
C LYS A 21 3.12 35.34 8.69
N LEU A 22 2.84 34.25 9.39
CA LEU A 22 3.33 33.99 10.74
C LEU A 22 4.87 34.04 10.78
N HIS A 23 5.55 33.30 9.90
CA HIS A 23 7.02 33.33 9.86
C HIS A 23 7.58 34.71 9.54
N ARG A 24 6.91 35.48 8.66
CA ARG A 24 7.30 36.86 8.37
C ARG A 24 7.14 37.75 9.61
N LEU A 25 6.04 37.63 10.35
CA LEU A 25 5.82 38.39 11.59
C LEU A 25 6.82 38.00 12.68
N LEU A 26 7.08 36.70 12.86
CA LEU A 26 8.05 36.19 13.83
C LEU A 26 9.47 36.68 13.54
N SER A 27 9.83 36.89 12.27
CA SER A 27 11.13 37.46 11.89
C SER A 27 11.34 38.92 12.31
N LEU A 28 10.26 39.63 12.67
CA LEU A 28 10.30 41.02 13.14
C LEU A 28 10.43 41.11 14.67
N VAL A 29 10.28 40.00 15.40
CA VAL A 29 10.34 39.97 16.86
C VAL A 29 11.81 39.95 17.32
N PRO A 30 12.28 40.96 18.08
CA PRO A 30 13.66 41.00 18.57
C PRO A 30 13.99 39.78 19.42
N GLY A 31 15.16 39.16 19.20
CA GLY A 31 15.61 37.97 19.93
C GLY A 31 14.97 36.66 19.49
N HIS A 32 13.98 36.69 18.58
CA HIS A 32 13.47 35.49 17.95
C HIS A 32 14.39 35.07 16.79
N LYS A 33 14.64 33.76 16.63
CA LYS A 33 15.43 33.27 15.49
C LYS A 33 14.71 33.64 14.19
N ALA A 34 15.37 34.44 13.36
CA ALA A 34 14.83 34.81 12.05
C ALA A 34 14.94 33.63 11.07
N GLY A 35 13.85 33.34 10.35
CA GLY A 35 13.83 32.28 9.33
C GLY A 35 13.49 30.89 9.88
N ARG A 36 13.60 29.86 9.03
CA ARG A 36 13.37 28.47 9.42
C ARG A 36 14.59 27.90 10.12
N ASP A 37 14.37 27.11 11.16
CA ASP A 37 15.42 26.34 11.83
C ASP A 37 15.92 25.20 10.91
N PRO A 38 17.21 25.17 10.52
CA PRO A 38 17.75 24.13 9.66
C PRO A 38 17.57 22.71 10.20
N ALA A 39 17.59 22.53 11.52
CA ALA A 39 17.39 21.22 12.15
C ALA A 39 15.93 20.77 11.97
N GLN A 40 14.96 21.64 12.29
CA GLN A 40 13.54 21.35 12.07
C GLN A 40 13.22 21.12 10.60
N ASP A 41 13.90 21.81 9.69
CA ASP A 41 13.72 21.60 8.25
C ASP A 41 14.27 20.26 7.78
N SER A 42 15.37 19.79 8.37
CA SER A 42 15.88 18.45 8.12
C SER A 42 14.86 17.39 8.57
N ASP A 43 14.29 17.55 9.75
CA ASP A 43 13.30 16.61 10.28
C ASP A 43 12.02 16.62 9.43
N ARG A 44 11.51 17.80 9.06
CA ARG A 44 10.37 17.92 8.14
C ARG A 44 10.62 17.24 6.80
N ARG A 45 11.85 17.35 6.25
CA ARG A 45 12.23 16.66 5.01
C ARG A 45 12.26 15.14 5.19
N ASN A 46 12.80 14.65 6.31
CA ASN A 46 12.84 13.22 6.62
C ASN A 46 11.43 12.64 6.76
N ILE A 47 10.54 13.31 7.48
CA ILE A 47 9.13 12.90 7.61
C ILE A 47 8.43 12.96 6.25
N GLY A 48 8.66 14.02 5.48
CA GLY A 48 8.13 14.16 4.13
C GLY A 48 8.56 13.00 3.23
N LEU A 49 9.84 12.63 3.29
CA LEU A 49 10.39 11.50 2.55
C LEU A 49 9.74 10.18 2.98
N LEU A 50 9.62 9.91 4.29
CA LEU A 50 8.94 8.71 4.80
C LEU A 50 7.49 8.65 4.33
N GLN A 51 6.77 9.78 4.37
CA GLN A 51 5.39 9.84 3.88
C GLN A 51 5.30 9.61 2.37
N SER A 52 6.23 10.16 1.58
CA SER A 52 6.30 9.91 0.15
C SER A 52 6.58 8.44 -0.16
N VAL A 53 7.51 7.80 0.57
CA VAL A 53 7.79 6.37 0.46
C VAL A 53 6.55 5.56 0.81
N ARG A 54 5.85 5.91 1.89
CA ARG A 54 4.60 5.25 2.30
C ARG A 54 3.55 5.29 1.18
N LEU A 55 3.34 6.45 0.55
CA LEU A 55 2.40 6.59 -0.56
C LEU A 55 2.84 5.79 -1.78
N ALA A 56 4.13 5.79 -2.11
CA ALA A 56 4.68 4.99 -3.20
C ALA A 56 4.47 3.48 -2.96
N LEU A 57 4.61 3.00 -1.72
CA LEU A 57 4.33 1.61 -1.35
C LEU A 57 2.84 1.27 -1.50
N LEU A 58 1.93 2.16 -1.08
CA LEU A 58 0.49 1.97 -1.29
C LEU A 58 0.16 1.85 -2.80
N MET A 59 0.69 2.77 -3.60
CA MET A 59 0.51 2.76 -5.06
C MET A 59 1.11 1.49 -5.69
N HIS A 60 2.29 1.06 -5.22
CA HIS A 60 2.91 -0.17 -5.68
C HIS A 60 2.00 -1.38 -5.41
N MET A 61 1.45 -1.52 -4.19
CA MET A 61 0.51 -2.59 -3.86
C MET A 61 -0.72 -2.58 -4.77
N PHE A 62 -1.29 -1.41 -5.04
CA PHE A 62 -2.47 -1.29 -5.91
C PHE A 62 -2.16 -1.73 -7.34
N ILE A 63 -1.02 -1.32 -7.89
CA ILE A 63 -0.58 -1.74 -9.23
C ILE A 63 -0.38 -3.26 -9.28
N ARG A 64 0.26 -3.85 -8.27
CA ARG A 64 0.48 -5.31 -8.23
C ARG A 64 -0.83 -6.09 -8.11
N ALA A 65 -1.77 -5.61 -7.29
CA ALA A 65 -3.07 -6.26 -7.13
C ALA A 65 -3.86 -6.28 -8.45
N VAL A 66 -3.85 -5.20 -9.22
CA VAL A 66 -4.51 -5.14 -10.53
C VAL A 66 -3.82 -6.04 -11.58
N GLN A 67 -2.50 -6.21 -11.47
CA GLN A 67 -1.71 -7.07 -12.36
C GLN A 67 -1.87 -8.57 -12.10
N VAL A 68 -2.48 -8.98 -10.97
CA VAL A 68 -2.77 -10.40 -10.72
C VAL A 68 -3.70 -10.90 -11.84
N PRO A 69 -3.38 -12.03 -12.49
CA PRO A 69 -4.24 -12.65 -13.49
C PRO A 69 -5.66 -12.93 -12.97
N PRO A 70 -6.66 -13.07 -13.85
CA PRO A 70 -7.94 -13.58 -13.43
C PRO A 70 -7.80 -15.05 -12.97
N PHE A 71 -8.46 -15.41 -11.88
CA PHE A 71 -8.62 -16.79 -11.42
C PHE A 71 -10.10 -17.17 -11.47
N ALA A 72 -10.38 -18.46 -11.64
CA ALA A 72 -11.75 -18.97 -11.54
C ALA A 72 -12.31 -18.63 -10.16
N ARG A 73 -13.64 -18.45 -10.06
CA ARG A 73 -14.32 -18.29 -8.75
C ARG A 73 -14.18 -19.59 -7.95
N SER A 74 -13.04 -19.77 -7.30
CA SER A 74 -12.79 -20.84 -6.36
C SER A 74 -13.32 -20.37 -5.00
N ASN A 75 -14.45 -20.92 -4.54
CA ASN A 75 -14.96 -20.75 -3.17
C ASN A 75 -15.26 -19.29 -2.73
N ASP A 76 -16.33 -18.69 -3.29
CA ASP A 76 -17.02 -17.48 -2.78
C ASP A 76 -16.31 -16.11 -2.80
N VAL A 77 -15.09 -15.99 -3.35
CA VAL A 77 -14.40 -14.68 -3.45
C VAL A 77 -14.04 -14.35 -4.88
N SER A 78 -14.44 -13.16 -5.34
CA SER A 78 -14.12 -12.63 -6.67
C SER A 78 -12.83 -11.79 -6.65
N ARG A 79 -12.26 -11.58 -7.85
CA ARG A 79 -11.14 -10.65 -8.03
C ARG A 79 -11.49 -9.23 -7.60
N ASP A 80 -12.73 -8.81 -7.80
CA ASP A 80 -13.18 -7.47 -7.42
C ASP A 80 -13.22 -7.32 -5.89
N ASP A 81 -13.63 -8.36 -5.16
CA ASP A 81 -13.60 -8.36 -3.68
C ASP A 81 -12.16 -8.22 -3.15
N VAL A 82 -11.20 -8.91 -3.77
CA VAL A 82 -9.78 -8.79 -3.41
C VAL A 82 -9.26 -7.38 -3.69
N LEU A 83 -9.61 -6.79 -4.83
CA LEU A 83 -9.24 -5.42 -5.16
C LEU A 83 -9.85 -4.42 -4.17
N GLU A 84 -11.10 -4.63 -3.76
CA GLU A 84 -11.76 -3.82 -2.73
C GLU A 84 -11.04 -3.94 -1.38
N MET A 85 -10.64 -5.14 -0.96
CA MET A 85 -9.85 -5.36 0.26
C MET A 85 -8.53 -4.58 0.21
N VAL A 86 -7.81 -4.63 -0.91
CA VAL A 86 -6.56 -3.87 -1.08
C VAL A 86 -6.81 -2.36 -1.03
N LEU A 87 -7.84 -1.86 -1.72
CA LEU A 87 -8.17 -0.43 -1.76
C LEU A 87 -8.69 0.10 -0.42
N SER A 88 -9.34 -0.74 0.37
CA SER A 88 -9.76 -0.46 1.75
C SER A 88 -8.65 -0.70 2.79
N LEU A 89 -7.43 -0.99 2.33
CA LEU A 89 -6.24 -1.26 3.16
C LEU A 89 -6.34 -2.51 4.05
N ARG A 90 -7.29 -3.41 3.78
CA ARG A 90 -7.38 -4.76 4.36
C ARG A 90 -6.42 -5.72 3.63
N VAL A 91 -5.12 -5.38 3.65
CA VAL A 91 -4.13 -6.05 2.80
C VAL A 91 -3.88 -7.50 3.23
N ASP A 92 -3.89 -7.80 4.53
CA ASP A 92 -3.69 -9.16 5.01
C ASP A 92 -4.81 -10.12 4.55
N ASP A 93 -6.06 -9.67 4.61
CA ASP A 93 -7.22 -10.43 4.10
C ASP A 93 -7.07 -10.68 2.59
N ALA A 94 -6.70 -9.66 1.83
CA ALA A 94 -6.47 -9.78 0.40
C ALA A 94 -5.36 -10.79 0.07
N LEU A 95 -4.25 -10.74 0.81
CA LEU A 95 -3.13 -11.68 0.66
C LEU A 95 -3.56 -13.12 0.97
N ALA A 96 -4.38 -13.33 2.00
CA ALA A 96 -4.92 -14.65 2.33
C ALA A 96 -5.78 -15.22 1.19
N GLN A 97 -6.67 -14.39 0.62
CA GLN A 97 -7.51 -14.80 -0.52
C GLN A 97 -6.68 -15.09 -1.78
N LEU A 98 -5.71 -14.23 -2.10
CA LEU A 98 -4.81 -14.44 -3.24
C LEU A 98 -3.98 -15.72 -3.11
N ARG A 99 -3.50 -16.03 -1.90
CA ARG A 99 -2.75 -17.28 -1.64
C ARG A 99 -3.62 -18.53 -1.72
N ARG A 100 -4.90 -18.41 -1.39
CA ARG A 100 -5.87 -19.49 -1.57
C ARG A 100 -6.20 -19.72 -3.04
N ALA A 101 -6.31 -18.65 -3.83
CA ALA A 101 -6.57 -18.72 -5.26
C ALA A 101 -5.35 -19.22 -6.06
N TYR A 102 -4.13 -18.96 -5.57
CA TYR A 102 -2.86 -19.35 -6.19
C TYR A 102 -2.01 -20.18 -5.19
N PRO A 103 -2.38 -21.45 -4.94
CA PRO A 103 -1.65 -22.33 -4.04
C PRO A 103 -0.25 -22.68 -4.62
N VAL A 104 0.73 -22.91 -3.72
CA VAL A 104 2.12 -23.25 -4.10
C VAL A 104 2.28 -24.73 -4.46
N ILE A 105 1.39 -25.58 -3.94
CA ILE A 105 1.33 -27.01 -4.27
C ILE A 105 -0.07 -27.23 -4.81
N GLU A 106 -0.15 -27.56 -6.09
CA GLU A 106 -1.39 -28.02 -6.70
C GLU A 106 -1.50 -29.53 -6.46
N PRO A 107 -2.68 -30.07 -6.08
CA PRO A 107 -2.88 -31.51 -6.02
C PRO A 107 -2.63 -32.09 -7.42
N GLU A 108 -1.67 -33.01 -7.54
CA GLU A 108 -1.42 -33.68 -8.81
C GLU A 108 -2.47 -34.77 -9.02
N ILE A 109 -2.77 -35.12 -10.28
CA ILE A 109 -3.66 -36.26 -10.59
C ILE A 109 -3.08 -37.55 -9.97
N THR A 110 -1.75 -37.64 -9.85
CA THR A 110 -1.00 -38.70 -9.18
C THR A 110 -1.22 -38.76 -7.66
N ASP A 111 -1.71 -37.68 -7.03
CA ASP A 111 -2.12 -37.68 -5.61
C ASP A 111 -3.44 -38.42 -5.41
N PHE A 112 -4.15 -38.77 -6.49
CA PHE A 112 -5.42 -39.49 -6.46
C PHE A 112 -5.25 -40.89 -7.07
N ALA A 113 -5.86 -41.90 -6.43
CA ALA A 113 -5.88 -43.27 -6.93
C ALA A 113 -6.91 -43.42 -8.06
N VAL A 114 -6.60 -42.85 -9.23
CA VAL A 114 -7.44 -42.91 -10.44
C VAL A 114 -6.68 -43.67 -11.52
N ASP A 115 -7.22 -44.81 -11.95
CA ASP A 115 -6.63 -45.69 -12.98
C ASP A 115 -7.02 -45.28 -14.42
N GLU A 116 -7.82 -44.22 -14.58
CA GLU A 116 -8.30 -43.77 -15.89
C GLU A 116 -7.28 -42.85 -16.58
N GLU A 117 -6.93 -43.19 -17.82
CA GLU A 117 -5.91 -42.48 -18.60
C GLU A 117 -6.41 -41.07 -18.95
N THR A 118 -5.64 -40.04 -18.62
CA THR A 118 -6.04 -38.64 -18.86
C THR A 118 -5.73 -38.24 -20.30
N ASP A 119 -6.77 -37.85 -21.04
CA ASP A 119 -6.66 -37.33 -22.42
C ASP A 119 -6.61 -35.79 -22.44
N TYR A 120 -6.60 -35.16 -21.26
CA TYR A 120 -6.51 -33.71 -21.11
C TYR A 120 -5.05 -33.27 -21.29
N PRO A 121 -4.76 -32.25 -22.11
CA PRO A 121 -3.41 -31.75 -22.23
C PRO A 121 -2.91 -31.30 -20.86
N ASP A 122 -1.73 -31.80 -20.48
CA ASP A 122 -1.02 -31.39 -19.27
C ASP A 122 -0.52 -29.94 -19.45
N HIS A 123 -1.46 -29.01 -19.46
CA HIS A 123 -1.18 -27.59 -19.31
C HIS A 123 -0.77 -27.43 -17.86
N ARG A 124 0.53 -27.64 -17.59
CA ARG A 124 1.18 -26.99 -16.45
C ARG A 124 0.76 -25.53 -16.55
N GLY A 125 -0.21 -25.12 -15.72
CA GLY A 125 -0.62 -23.73 -15.62
C GLY A 125 0.64 -22.89 -15.43
N GLU A 126 0.62 -21.61 -15.82
CA GLU A 126 1.67 -20.70 -15.38
C GLU A 126 1.95 -20.98 -13.90
N ASP A 127 3.17 -21.45 -13.60
CA ASP A 127 3.51 -21.96 -12.27
C ASP A 127 2.99 -20.96 -11.24
N TYR A 128 1.99 -21.37 -10.43
CA TYR A 128 1.37 -20.48 -9.46
C TYR A 128 2.43 -19.91 -8.50
N GLY A 129 3.54 -20.62 -8.30
CA GLY A 129 4.75 -20.09 -7.67
C GLY A 129 5.31 -18.85 -8.36
N ALA A 130 5.40 -18.85 -9.70
CA ALA A 130 5.82 -17.69 -10.50
C ALA A 130 4.82 -16.53 -10.40
N ILE A 131 3.50 -16.79 -10.44
CA ILE A 131 2.48 -15.75 -10.23
C ILE A 131 2.62 -15.14 -8.83
N ARG A 132 2.81 -15.97 -7.80
CA ARG A 132 2.95 -15.52 -6.41
C ARG A 132 4.21 -14.70 -6.21
N ALA A 133 5.36 -15.19 -6.68
CA ALA A 133 6.63 -14.48 -6.60
C ALA A 133 6.59 -13.15 -7.36
N ARG A 134 5.91 -13.13 -8.52
CA ARG A 134 5.80 -11.94 -9.34
C ARG A 134 4.80 -10.95 -8.77
N PHE A 135 3.59 -11.34 -8.39
CA PHE A 135 2.53 -10.37 -8.09
C PHE A 135 2.14 -10.29 -6.61
N ILE A 136 2.10 -11.43 -5.91
CA ILE A 136 1.57 -11.51 -4.53
C ILE A 136 2.63 -11.15 -3.49
N ASP A 137 3.82 -11.77 -3.55
CA ASP A 137 4.87 -11.55 -2.55
C ASP A 137 5.39 -10.09 -2.50
N PRO A 138 5.45 -9.32 -3.60
CA PRO A 138 5.76 -7.90 -3.53
C PRO A 138 4.72 -7.08 -2.75
N ILE A 139 3.44 -7.47 -2.78
CA ILE A 139 2.38 -6.79 -2.01
C ILE A 139 2.65 -6.96 -0.52
N GLU A 140 2.95 -8.19 -0.07
CA GLU A 140 3.28 -8.47 1.32
C GLU A 140 4.51 -7.68 1.79
N ARG A 141 5.60 -7.70 1.01
CA ARG A 141 6.81 -6.93 1.35
C ARG A 141 6.53 -5.43 1.43
N ALA A 142 5.75 -4.89 0.50
CA ALA A 142 5.38 -3.49 0.50
C ALA A 142 4.47 -3.14 1.68
N HIS A 143 3.54 -4.02 2.05
CA HIS A 143 2.67 -3.86 3.21
C HIS A 143 3.47 -3.82 4.52
N ALA A 144 4.35 -4.79 4.72
CA ALA A 144 5.21 -4.84 5.90
C ALA A 144 6.06 -3.57 6.04
N LEU A 145 6.64 -3.07 4.94
CA LEU A 145 7.39 -1.82 4.96
C LEU A 145 6.49 -0.60 5.21
N ASN A 146 5.27 -0.59 4.66
CA ASN A 146 4.29 0.48 4.89
C ASN A 146 3.97 0.63 6.38
N ILE A 147 3.72 -0.49 7.07
CA ILE A 147 3.44 -0.51 8.51
C ILE A 147 4.66 -0.03 9.31
N ARG A 148 5.87 -0.50 8.98
CA ARG A 148 7.10 -0.02 9.64
C ARG A 148 7.30 1.49 9.49
N VAL A 149 7.09 2.02 8.28
CA VAL A 149 7.16 3.46 8.02
C VAL A 149 6.07 4.21 8.78
N ALA A 150 4.84 3.68 8.84
CA ALA A 150 3.75 4.25 9.61
C ALA A 150 4.11 4.39 11.09
N VAL A 151 4.65 3.32 11.68
CA VAL A 151 5.11 3.29 13.08
C VAL A 151 6.27 4.27 13.30
N ALA A 152 7.23 4.34 12.38
CA ALA A 152 8.33 5.29 12.47
C ALA A 152 7.84 6.76 12.49
N ILE A 153 6.86 7.09 11.64
CA ILE A 153 6.24 8.41 11.62
C ILE A 153 5.47 8.67 12.92
N ALA A 154 4.69 7.70 13.42
CA ALA A 154 3.93 7.84 14.66
C ALA A 154 4.85 8.09 15.87
N ASN A 155 5.93 7.30 15.99
CA ASN A 155 6.94 7.45 17.03
C ASN A 155 7.63 8.82 16.97
N TYR A 156 7.90 9.36 15.79
CA TYR A 156 8.47 10.69 15.65
C TYR A 156 7.60 11.78 16.30
N PHE A 157 6.27 11.67 16.21
CA PHE A 157 5.33 12.62 16.81
C PHE A 157 4.92 12.28 18.25
N GLY A 158 5.51 11.24 18.85
CA GLY A 158 5.12 10.77 20.20
C GLY A 158 3.70 10.20 20.27
N ALA A 159 3.13 9.82 19.12
CA ALA A 159 1.84 9.15 19.06
C ALA A 159 2.05 7.67 19.38
N HIS A 160 1.89 7.30 20.65
CA HIS A 160 1.93 5.92 21.11
C HIS A 160 0.52 5.32 21.03
N GLY A 161 0.37 4.22 20.30
CA GLY A 161 -0.87 3.48 20.09
C GLY A 161 -0.61 2.16 19.41
#